data_AF-A0A9X1KYZ5-F1
#
_entry.id   AF-A0A9X1KYZ5-F1
#
_cell.length_a   1.000
_cell.length_b   1.000
_cell.length_c   1.000
_cell.angle_alpha   90.00
_cell.angle_beta   90.00
_cell.angle_gamma   90.00
#
_symmetry.space_group_name_H-M   'P 1'
#
loop_
_entity.id
_entity.type
_entity.pdbx_description
1 polymer ?
#
loop_
_entity_poly.entity_id
_entity_poly.type
_entity_poly.pdbx_seq_one_letter_code
_entity_poly.pdbx_strand_id
1 'polypeptide(L)'
;MKKHFVDLFEYNDWANQRMLITLEKNEITDQKLILLYGHIVSAQIVWLNRIKDLPTSPFPLWEEYKVRELWSMTEESTANWIYYLNHHKMETFEEMIFYKNSEGKKYENTIREIITQVINHSTYHRAQMAMRLKEIGIQPPSTDYIAYRRIR
;
A
#
# COMPACT_ATOMS: atom_id res chain seq x y z
N MET A 1 13.86 -1.60 15.20
CA MET A 1 12.64 -1.94 14.44
C MET A 1 12.27 -0.83 13.44
N LYS A 2 12.37 0.46 13.80
CA LYS A 2 12.18 1.59 12.87
C LYS A 2 12.83 1.44 11.49
N LYS A 3 14.16 1.28 11.43
CA LYS A 3 14.86 1.09 10.15
C LYS A 3 14.28 -0.05 9.32
N HIS A 4 13.94 -1.18 9.95
CA HIS A 4 13.37 -2.33 9.23
C HIS A 4 12.03 -1.97 8.56
N PHE A 5 11.15 -1.25 9.24
CA PHE A 5 9.88 -0.83 8.65
C PHE A 5 10.02 0.27 7.60
N VAL A 6 10.97 1.19 7.76
CA VAL A 6 11.31 2.16 6.71
C VAL A 6 11.79 1.41 5.45
N ASP A 7 12.77 0.51 5.57
CA ASP A 7 13.27 -0.31 4.46
C ASP A 7 12.14 -1.13 3.79
N LEU A 8 11.17 -1.64 4.56
CA LEU A 8 10.03 -2.37 4.01
C LEU A 8 9.02 -1.47 3.29
N PHE A 9 8.79 -0.24 3.75
CA PHE A 9 7.92 0.71 3.07
C PHE A 9 8.57 1.28 1.80
N GLU A 10 9.88 1.51 1.80
CA GLU A 10 10.63 1.87 0.59
C GLU A 10 10.56 0.76 -0.46
N TYR A 11 10.68 -0.51 -0.03
CA TYR A 11 10.40 -1.66 -0.88
C TYR A 11 8.96 -1.66 -1.40
N ASN A 12 7.98 -1.43 -0.52
CA ASN A 12 6.57 -1.48 -0.87
C ASN A 12 6.23 -0.43 -1.93
N ASP A 13 6.75 0.79 -1.75
CA ASP A 13 6.63 1.90 -2.70
C ASP A 13 7.27 1.54 -4.04
N TRP A 14 8.52 1.06 -4.04
CA TRP A 14 9.19 0.60 -5.26
C TRP A 14 8.35 -0.45 -6.01
N ALA A 15 7.81 -1.44 -5.30
CA ALA A 15 7.01 -2.50 -5.90
C ALA A 15 5.67 -1.97 -6.46
N ASN A 16 5.02 -1.05 -5.75
CA ASN A 16 3.80 -0.39 -6.20
C ASN A 16 4.06 0.46 -7.45
N GLN A 17 5.08 1.30 -7.44
CA GLN A 17 5.43 2.14 -8.59
C GLN A 17 5.74 1.31 -9.83
N ARG A 18 6.45 0.18 -9.72
CA ARG A 18 6.68 -0.72 -10.86
C ARG A 18 5.37 -1.25 -11.45
N MET A 19 4.40 -1.55 -10.60
CA MET A 19 3.07 -1.97 -11.05
C MET A 19 2.37 -0.82 -11.77
N LEU A 20 2.35 0.38 -11.19
CA LEU A 20 1.71 1.56 -11.78
C LEU A 20 2.33 1.97 -13.12
N ILE A 21 3.66 1.97 -13.21
CA ILE A 21 4.41 2.17 -14.48
C ILE A 21 4.00 1.13 -15.52
N THR A 22 3.80 -0.14 -15.11
CA THR A 22 3.34 -1.19 -16.03
C THR A 22 1.92 -0.91 -16.52
N LEU A 23 1.02 -0.45 -15.65
CA LEU A 23 -0.34 -0.08 -16.03
C LEU A 23 -0.34 1.09 -17.03
N GLU A 24 0.41 2.14 -16.74
CA GLU A 24 0.48 3.34 -17.57
C GLU A 24 1.14 3.07 -18.93
N LYS A 25 2.29 2.38 -18.95
CA LYS A 25 3.03 2.08 -20.19
C LYS A 25 2.23 1.23 -21.18
N ASN A 26 1.37 0.35 -20.68
CA ASN A 26 0.53 -0.50 -21.52
C ASN A 26 -0.89 0.07 -21.69
N GLU A 27 -1.11 1.33 -21.29
CA GLU A 27 -2.40 2.03 -21.43
C GLU A 27 -3.58 1.20 -20.88
N ILE A 28 -3.38 0.58 -19.71
CA ILE A 28 -4.35 -0.39 -19.17
C ILE A 28 -5.69 0.29 -18.86
N THR A 29 -6.75 -0.27 -19.43
CA THR A 29 -8.15 0.07 -19.15
C THR A 29 -8.91 -1.04 -18.43
N ASP A 30 -8.24 -2.15 -18.11
CA ASP A 30 -8.82 -3.25 -17.33
C ASP A 30 -9.21 -2.75 -15.93
N GLN A 31 -10.52 -2.64 -15.70
CA GLN A 31 -11.09 -2.10 -14.47
C GLN A 31 -10.65 -2.89 -13.24
N LYS A 32 -10.43 -4.20 -13.34
CA LYS A 32 -10.02 -5.02 -12.20
C LYS A 32 -8.59 -4.67 -11.77
N LEU A 33 -7.68 -4.43 -12.72
CA LEU A 33 -6.32 -3.97 -12.40
C LEU A 33 -6.32 -2.59 -11.74
N ILE A 34 -7.10 -1.65 -12.28
CA ILE A 34 -7.25 -0.29 -11.73
C ILE A 34 -7.83 -0.34 -10.31
N LEU A 35 -8.91 -1.10 -10.13
CA LEU A 35 -9.59 -1.28 -8.85
C LEU A 35 -8.66 -1.91 -7.79
N LEU A 36 -7.90 -2.94 -8.16
CA LEU A 36 -6.94 -3.58 -7.25
C LEU A 36 -5.81 -2.63 -6.85
N TYR A 37 -5.28 -1.83 -7.78
CA TYR A 37 -4.26 -0.85 -7.46
C TYR A 37 -4.79 0.26 -6.55
N GLY A 38 -5.96 0.81 -6.88
CA GLY A 38 -6.67 1.78 -6.03
C GLY A 38 -6.88 1.24 -4.62
N HIS A 39 -7.32 -0.02 -4.50
CA HIS A 39 -7.49 -0.69 -3.21
C HIS A 39 -6.20 -0.76 -2.39
N ILE A 40 -5.06 -1.09 -3.00
CA ILE A 40 -3.75 -1.13 -2.32
C ILE A 40 -3.42 0.23 -1.69
N VAL A 41 -3.60 1.32 -2.43
CA VAL A 41 -3.24 2.67 -1.97
C VAL A 41 -4.27 3.21 -0.98
N SER A 42 -5.57 3.05 -1.24
CA SER A 42 -6.63 3.42 -0.30
C SER A 42 -6.49 2.69 1.03
N ALA A 43 -6.13 1.40 1.02
CA ALA A 43 -5.87 0.64 2.25
C ALA A 43 -4.70 1.21 3.06
N GLN A 44 -3.60 1.60 2.41
CA GLN A 44 -2.46 2.26 3.07
C GLN A 44 -2.90 3.55 3.77
N ILE A 45 -3.70 4.38 3.11
CA ILE A 45 -4.20 5.65 3.68
C ILE A 45 -5.14 5.37 4.87
N VAL A 46 -6.10 4.46 4.72
CA VAL A 46 -7.07 4.11 5.78
C VAL A 46 -6.36 3.61 7.04
N TRP A 47 -5.34 2.75 6.90
CA TRP A 47 -4.59 2.25 8.05
C TRP A 47 -3.78 3.33 8.75
N LEU A 48 -3.16 4.25 8.02
CA LEU A 48 -2.44 5.36 8.63
C LEU A 48 -3.39 6.32 9.35
N ASN A 49 -4.57 6.60 8.78
CA ASN A 49 -5.59 7.41 9.43
C ASN A 49 -6.05 6.79 10.75
N ARG A 50 -6.23 5.47 10.81
CA ARG A 50 -6.56 4.76 12.06
C ARG A 50 -5.49 4.93 13.12
N ILE A 51 -4.21 4.82 12.75
CA ILE A 51 -3.08 5.02 13.68
C ILE A 51 -3.08 6.46 14.21
N LYS A 52 -3.39 7.44 13.36
CA LYS A 52 -3.36 8.87 13.68
C LYS A 52 -4.68 9.42 14.27
N ASP A 53 -5.68 8.55 14.49
CA ASP A 53 -7.05 8.91 14.88
C ASP A 53 -7.65 10.03 13.99
N LEU A 54 -7.40 9.94 12.68
CA LEU A 54 -7.94 10.87 11.69
C LEU A 54 -9.31 10.38 11.18
N PRO A 55 -10.15 11.29 10.66
CA PRO A 55 -11.41 10.92 10.02
C PRO A 55 -11.24 9.89 8.90
N THR A 56 -12.36 9.26 8.55
CA THR A 56 -12.44 8.32 7.43
C THR A 56 -11.82 8.93 6.17
N SER A 57 -10.95 8.16 5.52
CA SER A 57 -10.32 8.55 4.26
C SER A 57 -11.37 8.96 3.23
N PRO A 58 -11.18 10.07 2.50
CA PRO A 58 -12.03 10.43 1.36
C PRO A 58 -11.83 9.49 0.17
N PHE A 59 -10.83 8.60 0.20
CA PHE A 59 -10.55 7.59 -0.81
C PHE A 59 -11.21 6.25 -0.41
N PRO A 60 -12.33 5.84 -1.02
CA PRO A 60 -12.97 4.57 -0.70
C PRO A 60 -12.06 3.39 -1.06
N LEU A 61 -12.26 2.26 -0.39
CA LEU A 61 -11.44 1.05 -0.59
C LEU A 61 -11.70 0.39 -1.96
N TRP A 62 -12.90 0.58 -2.53
CA TRP A 62 -13.33 -0.06 -3.77
C TRP A 62 -13.98 0.99 -4.67
N GLU A 63 -13.15 1.85 -5.25
CA GLU A 63 -13.54 2.92 -6.16
C GLU A 63 -12.72 2.83 -7.45
N GLU A 64 -13.28 3.29 -8.57
CA GLU A 64 -12.53 3.42 -9.82
C GLU A 64 -11.81 4.77 -9.85
N TYR A 65 -10.48 4.73 -9.97
CA TYR A 65 -9.63 5.91 -10.06
C TYR A 65 -9.03 6.05 -11.46
N LYS A 66 -8.76 7.27 -11.90
CA LYS A 66 -7.92 7.52 -13.07
C LYS A 66 -6.46 7.23 -12.71
N VAL A 67 -5.69 6.75 -13.69
CA VAL A 67 -4.24 6.47 -13.50
C VAL A 67 -3.48 7.68 -12.94
N ARG A 68 -3.81 8.90 -13.38
CA ARG A 68 -3.21 10.14 -12.83
C ARG A 68 -3.51 10.33 -11.34
N GLU A 69 -4.71 9.99 -10.88
CA GLU A 69 -5.08 10.08 -9.47
C GLU A 69 -4.30 9.03 -8.65
N LEU A 70 -4.15 7.82 -9.20
CA LEU A 70 -3.37 6.75 -8.58
C LEU A 70 -1.90 7.14 -8.37
N TRP A 71 -1.30 7.89 -9.29
CA TRP A 71 0.05 8.44 -9.10
C TRP A 71 0.12 9.37 -7.89
N SER A 72 -0.73 10.41 -7.84
CA SER A 72 -0.78 11.34 -6.72
C SER A 72 -1.06 10.63 -5.39
N MET A 73 -2.03 9.72 -5.36
CA MET A 73 -2.38 8.95 -4.16
C MET A 73 -1.20 8.08 -3.69
N THR A 74 -0.47 7.46 -4.62
CA THR A 74 0.69 6.61 -4.27
C THR A 74 1.79 7.45 -3.64
N GLU A 75 2.16 8.56 -4.26
CA GLU A 75 3.21 9.46 -3.77
C GLU A 75 2.86 10.02 -2.38
N GLU A 76 1.64 10.54 -2.22
CA GLU A 76 1.19 11.10 -0.95
C GLU A 76 1.11 10.03 0.15
N SER A 77 0.58 8.85 -0.16
CA SER A 77 0.47 7.75 0.80
C SER A 77 1.85 7.29 1.28
N THR A 78 2.79 7.06 0.35
CA THR A 78 4.17 6.68 0.68
C THR A 78 4.84 7.75 1.53
N ALA A 79 4.78 9.01 1.12
CA ALA A 79 5.41 10.11 1.84
C ALA A 79 4.89 10.22 3.28
N ASN A 80 3.58 10.08 3.48
CA ASN A 80 2.96 10.13 4.80
C ASN A 80 3.39 8.95 5.70
N TRP A 81 3.49 7.73 5.15
CA TRP A 81 3.98 6.57 5.89
C TRP A 81 5.44 6.69 6.28
N ILE A 82 6.31 7.06 5.33
CA ILE A 82 7.74 7.26 5.59
C ILE A 82 7.96 8.38 6.62
N TYR A 83 7.21 9.47 6.51
CA TYR A 83 7.25 10.56 7.50
C TYR A 83 6.85 10.04 8.89
N TYR A 84 5.73 9.33 8.99
CA TYR A 84 5.25 8.75 10.25
C TYR A 84 6.30 7.82 10.87
N LEU A 85 6.86 6.87 10.12
CA LEU A 85 7.85 5.92 10.63
C LEU A 85 9.12 6.60 11.14
N ASN A 86 9.62 7.60 10.42
CA ASN A 86 10.85 8.30 10.81
C ASN A 86 10.64 9.16 12.07
N HIS A 87 9.50 9.85 12.17
CA HIS A 87 9.20 10.77 13.27
C HIS A 87 8.46 10.12 14.44
N HIS A 88 8.11 8.83 14.34
CA HIS A 88 7.47 8.12 15.45
C HIS A 88 8.41 8.06 16.65
N LYS A 89 7.84 8.32 17.84
CA LYS A 89 8.60 8.53 19.07
C LYS A 89 9.29 7.25 19.55
N MET A 90 8.57 6.13 19.52
CA MET A 90 9.08 4.83 19.93
C MET A 90 9.66 4.08 18.73
N GLU A 91 10.77 3.37 18.92
CA GLU A 91 11.33 2.56 17.83
C GLU A 91 10.68 1.19 17.69
N THR A 92 9.94 0.74 18.71
CA THR A 92 9.38 -0.61 18.84
C THR A 92 8.05 -0.78 18.11
N PHE A 93 7.22 0.27 18.05
CA PHE A 93 5.86 0.25 17.48
C PHE A 93 4.90 -0.73 18.17
N GLU A 94 5.07 -0.98 19.47
CA GLU A 94 4.21 -1.87 20.26
C GLU A 94 3.00 -1.16 20.89
N GLU A 95 2.82 0.14 20.63
CA GLU A 95 1.66 0.86 21.13
C GLU A 95 0.36 0.33 20.51
N MET A 96 -0.66 0.15 21.35
CA MET A 96 -1.98 -0.34 20.95
C MET A 96 -2.80 0.76 20.28
N ILE A 97 -3.38 0.44 19.13
CA ILE A 97 -4.34 1.25 18.39
C ILE A 97 -5.71 0.62 18.50
N PHE A 98 -6.69 1.39 18.98
CA PHE A 98 -8.09 0.99 19.04
C PHE A 98 -8.82 1.65 17.88
N TYR A 99 -9.49 0.84 17.04
CA TYR A 99 -10.14 1.35 15.84
C TYR A 99 -11.42 0.60 15.52
N LYS A 100 -12.21 1.14 14.59
CA LYS A 100 -13.34 0.43 13.99
C LYS A 100 -12.99 -0.01 12.57
N ASN A 101 -13.36 -1.24 12.21
CA ASN A 101 -13.31 -1.67 10.82
C ASN A 101 -14.39 -0.95 9.99
N SER A 102 -14.42 -1.22 8.68
CA SER A 102 -15.39 -0.61 7.76
C SER A 102 -16.86 -1.00 8.06
N GLU A 103 -17.09 -2.04 8.87
CA GLU A 103 -18.41 -2.48 9.34
C GLU A 103 -18.77 -1.86 10.70
N GLY A 104 -17.93 -0.97 11.25
CA GLY A 104 -18.13 -0.32 12.54
C GLY A 104 -17.76 -1.17 13.75
N LYS A 105 -17.26 -2.41 13.56
CA LYS A 105 -16.86 -3.30 14.64
C LYS A 105 -15.50 -2.88 15.22
N LYS A 106 -15.40 -2.88 16.54
CA LYS A 106 -14.19 -2.49 17.30
C LYS A 106 -13.14 -3.59 17.26
N TYR A 107 -11.89 -3.18 17.08
CA TYR A 107 -10.70 -4.02 17.13
C TYR A 107 -9.55 -3.25 17.77
N GLU A 108 -8.51 -3.98 18.13
CA GLU A 108 -7.27 -3.45 18.64
C GLU A 108 -6.08 -4.21 18.07
N ASN A 109 -5.01 -3.50 17.74
CA ASN A 109 -3.75 -4.07 17.25
C ASN A 109 -2.60 -3.15 17.62
N THR A 110 -1.40 -3.71 17.71
CA THR A 110 -0.18 -2.88 17.81
C THR A 110 0.09 -2.16 16.49
N ILE A 111 0.79 -1.01 16.54
CA ILE A 111 1.24 -0.33 15.31
C ILE A 111 2.11 -1.28 14.45
N ARG A 112 2.94 -2.10 15.08
CA ARG A 112 3.77 -3.13 14.42
C ARG A 112 2.93 -4.10 13.60
N GLU A 113 1.84 -4.63 14.16
CA GLU A 113 0.91 -5.52 13.46
C GLU A 113 0.24 -4.81 12.27
N ILE A 114 -0.18 -3.56 12.46
CA ILE A 114 -0.81 -2.78 11.39
C ILE A 114 0.16 -2.54 10.23
N ILE A 115 1.40 -2.11 10.51
CA ILE A 115 2.44 -1.92 9.49
C ILE A 115 2.67 -3.23 8.71
N THR A 116 2.82 -4.34 9.44
CA THR A 116 3.04 -5.66 8.83
C THR A 116 1.87 -6.05 7.93
N GLN A 117 0.64 -5.83 8.38
CA GLN A 117 -0.57 -6.06 7.60
C GLN A 117 -0.57 -5.21 6.32
N VAL A 118 -0.26 -3.92 6.39
CA VAL A 118 -0.26 -3.02 5.23
C VAL A 118 0.71 -3.48 4.14
N ILE A 119 1.94 -3.85 4.52
CA ILE A 119 2.97 -4.34 3.58
C ILE A 119 2.53 -5.66 2.96
N ASN A 120 2.09 -6.62 3.79
CA ASN A 120 1.71 -7.95 3.31
C ASN A 120 0.45 -7.91 2.43
N HIS A 121 -0.53 -7.08 2.79
CA HIS A 121 -1.75 -6.86 2.04
C HIS A 121 -1.47 -6.27 0.64
N SER A 122 -0.50 -5.35 0.55
CA SER A 122 -0.03 -4.84 -0.74
C SER A 122 0.57 -5.95 -1.60
N THR A 123 1.41 -6.82 -1.03
CA THR A 123 1.97 -8.00 -1.73
C THR A 123 0.88 -8.95 -2.21
N TYR A 124 -0.10 -9.25 -1.36
CA TYR A 124 -1.24 -10.11 -1.70
C TYR A 124 -2.00 -9.61 -2.94
N HIS A 125 -2.35 -8.33 -3.00
CA HIS A 125 -3.06 -7.78 -4.15
C HIS A 125 -2.17 -7.58 -5.38
N ARG A 126 -0.89 -7.25 -5.21
CA ARG A 126 0.07 -7.21 -6.34
C ARG A 126 0.19 -8.57 -7.03
N ALA A 127 0.12 -9.68 -6.29
CA ALA A 127 0.12 -11.02 -6.88
C ALA A 127 -1.14 -11.28 -7.73
N GLN A 128 -2.32 -10.83 -7.27
CA GLN A 128 -3.55 -10.90 -8.05
C GLN A 128 -3.45 -10.08 -9.34
N MET A 129 -2.87 -8.88 -9.27
CA MET A 129 -2.60 -8.05 -10.44
C MET A 129 -1.61 -8.72 -11.40
N ALA A 130 -0.53 -9.30 -10.89
CA ALA A 130 0.46 -9.99 -11.71
C ALA A 130 -0.14 -11.18 -12.47
N MET A 131 -1.05 -11.92 -11.84
CA MET A 131 -1.82 -12.98 -12.51
C MET A 131 -2.71 -12.40 -13.61
N ARG A 132 -3.48 -11.35 -13.31
CA ARG A 132 -4.36 -10.71 -14.30
C ARG A 132 -3.59 -10.12 -15.49
N LEU A 133 -2.43 -9.51 -15.26
CA LEU A 133 -1.55 -9.03 -16.34
C LEU A 133 -1.14 -10.17 -17.28
N LYS A 134 -0.77 -11.33 -16.75
CA LYS A 134 -0.45 -12.51 -17.58
C LYS A 134 -1.63 -12.99 -18.40
N GLU A 135 -2.84 -13.03 -17.83
CA GLU A 135 -4.06 -13.43 -18.53
C GLU A 135 -4.34 -12.56 -19.76
N ILE A 136 -3.98 -11.27 -19.71
CA ILE A 136 -4.15 -10.33 -20.82
C ILE A 136 -2.88 -10.17 -21.68
N GLY A 137 -1.90 -11.09 -21.54
CA GLY A 137 -0.71 -11.15 -22.39
C GLY A 137 0.38 -10.13 -22.04
N ILE A 138 0.32 -9.50 -20.86
CA ILE A 138 1.31 -8.51 -20.41
C ILE A 138 2.23 -9.15 -19.37
N GLN A 139 3.54 -8.98 -19.57
CA GLN A 139 4.52 -9.47 -18.61
C GLN A 139 4.46 -8.63 -17.31
N PRO A 140 4.15 -9.22 -16.14
CA PRO A 140 4.13 -8.47 -14.89
C PRO A 140 5.55 -8.11 -14.43
N PRO A 141 5.72 -6.96 -13.73
CA PRO A 141 6.99 -6.58 -13.16
C PRO A 141 7.38 -7.52 -12.01
N SER A 142 8.68 -7.73 -11.81
CA SER A 142 9.17 -8.39 -10.59
C SER A 142 9.03 -7.42 -9.40
N THR A 143 8.35 -7.90 -8.36
CA THR A 143 8.05 -7.15 -7.13
C THR A 143 8.55 -7.87 -5.88
N ASP A 144 9.45 -8.84 -6.04
CA ASP A 144 10.03 -9.58 -4.91
C ASP A 144 11.00 -8.72 -4.12
N TYR A 145 10.98 -8.86 -2.80
CA TYR A 145 11.88 -8.13 -1.90
C TYR A 145 13.36 -8.37 -2.22
N ILE A 146 13.75 -9.62 -2.54
CA ILE A 146 15.14 -9.92 -2.85
C ILE A 146 15.60 -9.30 -4.18
N ALA A 147 14.67 -9.11 -5.13
CA ALA A 147 14.97 -8.41 -6.38
C ALA A 147 15.25 -6.92 -6.10
N TYR A 148 14.44 -6.29 -5.23
CA TYR A 148 14.66 -4.92 -4.76
C TYR A 148 16.04 -4.73 -4.11
N ARG A 149 16.38 -5.58 -3.13
CA ARG A 149 17.66 -5.48 -2.38
C ARG A 149 18.92 -5.75 -3.21
N ARG A 150 18.78 -6.26 -4.44
CA ARG A 150 19.90 -6.44 -5.37
C ARG A 150 20.18 -5.21 -6.22
N ILE A 151 19.24 -4.27 -6.29
CA ILE A 151 19.33 -3.07 -7.14
C ILE A 151 19.31 -1.76 -6.33
N ARG A 152 19.12 -1.84 -5.01
CA ARG A 152 19.09 -0.74 -4.04
C ARG A 152 19.77 -1.14 -2.75
#